data_AF-A0AAU9XQ49-F1
#
_entry.id   AF-A0AAU9XQ49-F1
#
_cell.length_a   1.000
_cell.length_b   1.000
_cell.length_c   1.000
_cell.angle_alpha   90.00
_cell.angle_beta   90.00
_cell.angle_gamma   90.00
#
_symmetry.space_group_name_H-M   'P 1'
#
loop_
_entity.id
_entity.type
_entity.pdbx_description
1 polymer ?
#
loop_
_entity_poly.entity_id
_entity_poly.type
_entity_poly.pdbx_seq_one_letter_code
_entity_poly.pdbx_strand_id
1 'polypeptide(L)'
;MNLPSVLSQDTPQVEFARIVCRQLGLILECMRREFHWLKNMAYEMSVCCPICCTRMTVKYCDTHCVSDCKEEECLHFWSESQLLDCQRPVVCTRRVDAGEYRVALEPFASWFPFLHKTRVTGEGNQESALPYTEGEGEQALVLSDGLVQALQLRTSNADDVVALFHKSLSLDLAYLEQPDPETKRQIRCICLKAKSTDRLDVVKRLREKVPAGTTGPLLPDICDVANIPNIQRFNLTIALSGGDEWKLLAERLGLSPTEIRFLDNRLINPCDAVLAYARDKDFIRSVGELYDKLVKCNFPVWADLL
;
A
#
# COMPACT_ATOMS: atom_id res chain seq x y z
N MET A 1 -5.03 -30.24 -30.82
CA MET A 1 -4.11 -29.78 -29.75
C MET A 1 -4.04 -28.27 -29.86
N ASN A 2 -4.81 -27.55 -29.05
CA ASN A 2 -4.81 -26.09 -29.02
C ASN A 2 -4.45 -25.64 -27.61
N LEU A 3 -3.28 -25.04 -27.44
CA LEU A 3 -2.95 -24.28 -26.23
C LEU A 3 -3.68 -22.93 -26.30
N PRO A 4 -4.33 -22.46 -25.22
CA PRO A 4 -4.90 -21.13 -25.19
C PRO A 4 -3.86 -20.08 -24.80
N SER A 5 -3.78 -19.06 -25.64
CA SER A 5 -3.03 -17.82 -25.47
C SER A 5 -3.86 -16.84 -24.64
N VAL A 6 -3.54 -16.60 -23.37
CA VAL A 6 -3.88 -15.35 -22.65
C VAL A 6 -2.85 -15.14 -21.53
N LEU A 7 -1.89 -14.23 -21.72
CA LEU A 7 -1.14 -13.62 -20.62
C LEU A 7 -1.69 -12.20 -20.43
N SER A 8 -2.63 -12.07 -19.50
CA SER A 8 -2.99 -10.80 -18.88
C SER A 8 -1.88 -10.41 -17.90
N GLN A 9 -0.76 -9.91 -18.41
CA GLN A 9 0.21 -9.17 -17.61
C GLN A 9 -0.25 -7.71 -17.56
N ASP A 10 -0.32 -7.09 -16.37
CA ASP A 10 0.01 -5.65 -16.13
C ASP A 10 -0.49 -5.05 -14.80
N THR A 11 -1.21 -5.77 -13.92
CA THR A 11 -1.71 -5.16 -12.66
C THR A 11 -0.67 -5.00 -11.52
N PRO A 12 0.19 -5.99 -11.20
CA PRO A 12 1.08 -5.89 -10.04
C PRO A 12 2.31 -4.99 -10.26
N GLN A 13 2.78 -4.86 -11.50
CA GLN A 13 3.97 -4.05 -11.83
C GLN A 13 3.67 -2.55 -11.77
N VAL A 14 2.47 -2.15 -12.20
CA VAL A 14 1.97 -0.77 -12.11
C VAL A 14 1.80 -0.36 -10.64
N GLU A 15 1.26 -1.23 -9.80
CA GLU A 15 1.09 -0.93 -8.38
C GLU A 15 2.44 -0.85 -7.64
N PHE A 16 3.38 -1.75 -7.94
CA PHE A 16 4.75 -1.68 -7.42
C PHE A 16 5.43 -0.36 -7.77
N ALA A 17 5.41 0.04 -9.03
CA ALA A 17 6.02 1.29 -9.49
C ALA A 17 5.37 2.52 -8.84
N ARG A 18 4.04 2.52 -8.69
CA ARG A 18 3.29 3.59 -8.00
C ARG A 18 3.69 3.71 -6.52
N ILE A 19 3.86 2.58 -5.84
CA ILE A 19 4.31 2.54 -4.45
C ILE A 19 5.73 3.11 -4.34
N VAL A 20 6.66 2.68 -5.20
CA VAL A 20 8.04 3.17 -5.18
C VAL A 20 8.10 4.68 -5.46
N CYS A 21 7.42 5.17 -6.50
CA CYS A 21 7.37 6.60 -6.82
C CYS A 21 6.81 7.43 -5.66
N ARG A 22 5.75 6.95 -5.00
CA ARG A 22 5.17 7.62 -3.83
C ARG A 22 6.13 7.65 -2.64
N GLN A 23 6.81 6.54 -2.35
CA GLN A 23 7.77 6.49 -1.24
C GLN A 23 8.96 7.41 -1.49
N LEU A 24 9.51 7.44 -2.70
CA LEU A 24 10.58 8.37 -3.06
C LEU A 24 10.13 9.83 -2.91
N GLY A 25 8.92 10.18 -3.36
CA GLY A 25 8.36 11.51 -3.15
C GLY A 25 8.24 11.90 -1.67
N LEU A 26 7.80 10.96 -0.81
CA LEU A 26 7.72 11.18 0.63
C LEU A 26 9.10 11.34 1.29
N ILE A 27 10.10 10.55 0.89
CA ILE A 27 11.47 10.67 1.38
C ILE A 27 12.02 12.06 1.05
N LEU A 28 11.88 12.49 -0.21
CA LEU A 28 12.35 13.80 -0.65
C LEU A 28 11.64 14.95 0.08
N GLU A 29 10.35 14.80 0.36
CA GLU A 29 9.59 15.79 1.14
C GLU A 29 10.03 15.84 2.62
N CYS A 30 10.28 14.69 3.24
CA CYS A 30 10.86 14.62 4.58
C CYS A 30 12.23 15.30 4.62
N MET A 31 13.09 15.03 3.63
CA MET A 31 14.40 15.67 3.53
C MET A 31 14.29 17.19 3.40
N ARG A 32 13.31 17.73 2.64
CA ARG A 32 13.07 19.18 2.56
C ARG A 32 12.66 19.80 3.91
N ARG A 33 11.92 19.05 4.73
CA ARG A 33 11.45 19.50 6.04
C ARG A 33 12.56 19.46 7.11
N GLU A 34 13.42 18.46 7.05
CA GLU A 34 14.48 18.25 8.05
C GLU A 34 15.75 19.05 7.74
N PHE A 35 16.10 19.21 6.47
CA PHE A 35 17.33 19.86 6.05
C PHE A 35 17.06 21.24 5.44
N HIS A 36 17.48 22.29 6.15
CA HIS A 36 17.23 23.69 5.77
C HIS A 36 17.76 24.05 4.36
N TRP A 37 18.84 23.42 3.89
CA TRP A 37 19.41 23.66 2.56
C TRP A 37 18.64 22.99 1.42
N LEU A 38 17.74 22.04 1.71
CA LEU A 38 16.90 21.38 0.70
C LEU A 38 15.52 22.02 0.54
N LYS A 39 15.18 23.02 1.38
CA LYS A 39 13.82 23.59 1.48
C LYS A 39 13.22 24.04 0.14
N ASN A 40 14.05 24.53 -0.78
CA ASN A 40 13.63 25.02 -2.10
C ASN A 40 14.05 24.09 -3.26
N MET A 41 14.53 22.89 -2.96
CA MET A 41 14.99 21.95 -3.99
C MET A 41 13.79 21.37 -4.75
N ALA A 42 13.85 21.46 -6.07
CA ALA A 42 12.93 20.77 -6.96
C ALA A 42 13.55 19.43 -7.38
N TYR A 43 12.70 18.42 -7.55
CA TYR A 43 13.09 17.08 -7.96
C TYR A 43 12.20 16.65 -9.11
N GLU A 44 12.76 15.89 -10.03
CA GLU A 44 12.04 15.35 -11.17
C GLU A 44 12.43 13.88 -11.34
N MET A 45 11.43 13.03 -11.60
CA MET A 45 11.69 11.63 -11.89
C MET A 45 12.33 11.51 -13.26
N SER A 46 13.32 10.63 -13.41
CA SER A 46 13.95 10.38 -14.69
C SER A 46 14.31 8.91 -14.88
N VAL A 47 14.41 8.48 -16.14
CA VAL A 47 14.79 7.12 -16.49
C VAL A 47 16.06 7.10 -17.32
N CYS A 48 16.92 6.14 -17.02
CA CYS A 48 18.18 5.96 -17.74
C CYS A 48 17.89 5.44 -19.16
N CYS A 49 18.52 6.05 -20.17
CA CYS A 49 18.32 5.69 -21.56
C CYS A 49 18.86 4.28 -21.86
N PRO A 50 18.02 3.31 -22.29
CA PRO A 50 18.48 1.93 -22.51
C PRO A 50 19.37 1.76 -23.75
N ILE A 51 19.41 2.77 -24.63
CA ILE A 51 20.16 2.72 -25.89
C ILE A 51 21.64 3.00 -25.65
N CYS A 52 21.95 4.12 -24.98
CA CYS A 52 23.33 4.53 -24.68
C CYS A 52 23.82 4.06 -23.32
N CYS A 53 22.92 3.66 -22.41
CA CYS A 53 23.29 3.18 -21.08
C CYS A 53 22.87 1.72 -20.86
N THR A 54 23.62 0.97 -20.05
CA THR A 54 23.31 -0.40 -19.65
C THR A 54 23.78 -0.64 -18.23
N ARG A 55 22.90 -1.14 -17.35
CA ARG A 55 23.26 -1.44 -15.94
C ARG A 55 24.03 -0.30 -15.25
N MET A 56 23.60 0.95 -15.48
CA MET A 56 24.24 2.17 -14.98
C MET A 56 25.66 2.44 -15.49
N THR A 57 26.03 1.96 -16.67
CA THR A 57 27.23 2.39 -17.41
C THR A 57 26.87 2.97 -18.77
N VAL A 58 27.71 3.88 -19.28
CA VAL A 58 27.59 4.39 -20.66
C VAL A 58 28.40 3.46 -21.57
N LYS A 59 27.74 2.88 -22.57
CA LYS A 59 28.37 1.90 -23.49
C LYS A 59 29.62 2.47 -24.16
N TYR A 60 29.55 3.74 -24.57
CA TYR A 60 30.69 4.49 -25.11
C TYR A 60 30.60 5.94 -24.66
N CYS A 61 31.63 6.44 -23.99
CA CYS A 61 31.68 7.81 -23.47
C CYS A 61 32.66 8.64 -24.28
N ASP A 62 32.18 9.66 -25.00
CA ASP A 62 33.04 10.58 -25.76
C ASP A 62 33.92 11.44 -24.85
N THR A 63 33.40 11.84 -23.69
CA THR A 63 34.12 12.69 -22.71
C THR A 63 35.36 12.00 -22.15
N HIS A 64 35.24 10.73 -21.77
CA HIS A 64 36.32 9.95 -21.17
C HIS A 64 37.04 9.05 -22.18
N CYS A 65 36.55 8.97 -23.42
CA CYS A 65 37.07 8.13 -24.49
C CYS A 65 37.22 6.65 -24.10
N VAL A 66 36.30 6.13 -23.28
CA VAL A 66 36.30 4.73 -22.80
C VAL A 66 34.95 4.06 -23.06
N SER A 67 34.99 2.74 -23.18
CA SER A 67 33.78 1.89 -23.16
C SER A 67 33.36 1.60 -21.73
N ASP A 68 32.06 1.39 -21.50
CA ASP A 68 31.48 1.08 -20.19
C ASP A 68 31.88 2.07 -19.08
N CYS A 69 31.80 3.36 -19.39
CA CYS A 69 32.08 4.42 -18.43
C CYS A 69 31.11 4.35 -17.25
N LYS A 70 31.65 4.36 -16.03
CA LYS A 70 30.90 4.24 -14.77
C LYS A 70 30.61 5.59 -14.09
N GLU A 71 31.12 6.67 -14.67
CA GLU A 71 30.91 8.01 -14.12
C GLU A 71 29.43 8.41 -14.25
N GLU A 72 28.84 8.83 -13.13
CA GLU A 72 27.41 9.10 -13.04
C GLU A 72 26.98 10.28 -13.91
N GLU A 73 27.83 11.30 -14.04
CA GLU A 73 27.59 12.48 -14.89
C GLU A 73 27.55 12.14 -16.39
N CYS A 74 28.08 10.98 -16.78
CA CYS A 74 28.06 10.53 -18.17
C CYS A 74 26.74 9.85 -18.53
N LEU A 75 25.96 9.39 -17.54
CA LEU A 75 24.68 8.73 -17.76
C LEU A 75 23.69 9.67 -18.47
N HIS A 76 22.88 9.08 -19.33
CA HIS A 76 21.85 9.80 -20.06
C HIS A 76 20.50 9.47 -19.46
N PHE A 77 19.80 10.49 -18.99
CA PHE A 77 18.48 10.37 -18.38
C PHE A 77 17.44 11.14 -19.18
N TRP A 78 16.24 10.57 -19.25
CA TRP A 78 15.03 11.22 -19.74
C TRP A 78 14.18 11.64 -18.56
N SER A 79 13.93 12.93 -18.40
CA SER A 79 13.09 13.45 -17.32
C SER A 79 11.60 13.27 -17.62
N GLU A 80 10.77 13.31 -16.58
CA GLU A 80 9.32 13.23 -16.69
C GLU A 80 8.75 14.28 -17.66
N SER A 81 9.21 15.52 -17.59
CA SER A 81 8.80 16.62 -18.48
C SER A 81 9.21 16.34 -19.94
N GLN A 82 10.42 15.81 -20.15
CA GLN A 82 10.86 15.42 -21.49
C GLN A 82 10.02 14.26 -22.06
N LEU A 83 9.57 13.34 -21.23
CA LEU A 83 8.68 12.25 -21.63
C LEU A 83 7.23 12.70 -21.86
N LEU A 84 6.78 13.76 -21.18
CA LEU A 84 5.48 14.39 -21.40
C LEU A 84 5.40 15.15 -22.73
N ASP A 85 6.45 15.91 -23.06
CA ASP A 85 6.48 16.80 -24.22
C ASP A 85 6.96 16.13 -25.52
N CYS A 86 7.49 14.90 -25.43
CA CYS A 86 8.03 14.21 -26.60
C CYS A 86 6.94 13.79 -27.61
N GLN A 87 7.19 14.03 -28.90
CA GLN A 87 6.46 13.33 -29.96
C GLN A 87 6.92 11.87 -29.97
N ARG A 88 6.00 10.94 -29.69
CA ARG A 88 6.33 9.51 -29.64
C ARG A 88 6.73 9.01 -31.03
N PRO A 89 7.79 8.19 -31.18
CA PRO A 89 8.65 7.61 -30.13
C PRO A 89 9.85 8.50 -29.73
N VAL A 90 10.33 8.36 -28.49
CA VAL A 90 11.52 9.09 -27.98
C VAL A 90 12.77 8.62 -28.70
N VAL A 91 13.62 9.56 -29.12
CA VAL A 91 14.84 9.30 -29.89
C VAL A 91 16.08 9.68 -29.09
N CYS A 92 17.00 8.73 -28.87
CA CYS A 92 18.29 9.01 -28.25
C CYS A 92 19.23 9.71 -29.23
N THR A 93 19.64 10.94 -28.90
CA THR A 93 20.56 11.76 -29.72
C THR A 93 22.04 11.55 -29.40
N ARG A 94 22.36 10.76 -28.36
CA ARG A 94 23.75 10.47 -27.94
C ARG A 94 24.40 9.30 -28.69
N ARG A 95 23.69 8.66 -29.62
CA ARG A 95 24.28 7.71 -30.59
C ARG A 95 24.00 8.20 -32.01
N VAL A 96 25.05 8.28 -32.81
CA VAL A 96 25.03 8.75 -34.22
C VAL A 96 25.25 7.57 -35.18
N ASP A 97 25.49 6.37 -34.66
CA ASP A 97 25.73 5.13 -35.39
C ASP A 97 24.44 4.33 -35.64
N ALA A 98 24.31 3.79 -36.86
CA ALA A 98 23.08 3.31 -37.54
C ALA A 98 22.36 2.08 -36.93
N GLY A 99 21.99 2.14 -35.65
CA GLY A 99 21.10 1.20 -34.96
C GLY A 99 19.80 1.87 -34.51
N GLU A 100 18.82 1.08 -34.06
CA GLU A 100 17.53 1.57 -33.56
C GLU A 100 17.71 2.62 -32.44
N TYR A 101 17.54 3.89 -32.80
CA TYR A 101 17.65 5.05 -31.91
C TYR A 101 16.34 5.36 -31.18
N ARG A 102 15.27 4.60 -31.47
CA ARG A 102 13.94 4.76 -30.92
C ARG A 102 13.83 3.97 -29.62
N VAL A 103 13.35 4.62 -28.57
CA VAL A 103 13.08 3.99 -27.27
C VAL A 103 11.60 3.65 -27.19
N ALA A 104 11.29 2.36 -27.03
CA ALA A 104 9.96 1.89 -26.68
C ALA A 104 9.62 2.39 -25.25
N LEU A 105 8.46 3.02 -25.10
CA LEU A 105 8.05 3.64 -23.83
C LEU A 105 7.17 2.72 -22.97
N GLU A 106 6.66 1.64 -23.57
CA GLU A 106 5.84 0.62 -22.94
C GLU A 106 6.46 0.04 -21.66
N PRO A 107 7.77 -0.25 -21.59
CA PRO A 107 8.41 -0.76 -20.37
C PRO A 107 8.43 0.26 -19.22
N PHE A 108 8.26 1.56 -19.51
CA PHE A 108 8.25 2.62 -18.51
C PHE A 108 6.82 3.02 -18.09
N ALA A 109 5.78 2.49 -18.74
CA ALA A 109 4.40 2.90 -18.51
C ALA A 109 3.92 2.67 -17.07
N SER A 110 4.41 1.62 -16.42
CA SER A 110 4.15 1.35 -14.99
C SER A 110 4.68 2.46 -14.07
N TRP A 111 5.77 3.11 -14.45
CA TRP A 111 6.42 4.18 -13.68
C TRP A 111 5.84 5.56 -13.98
N PHE A 112 5.26 5.73 -15.17
CA PHE A 112 4.66 6.99 -15.64
C PHE A 112 3.22 6.76 -16.11
N PRO A 113 2.21 6.95 -15.23
CA PRO A 113 0.81 6.64 -15.54
C PRO A 113 0.23 7.38 -16.74
N PHE A 114 0.79 8.55 -17.11
CA PHE A 114 0.40 9.29 -18.31
C PHE A 114 0.79 8.59 -19.62
N LEU A 115 1.75 7.65 -19.59
CA LEU A 115 2.12 6.88 -20.77
C LEU A 115 1.02 5.90 -21.22
N HIS A 116 0.14 5.48 -20.30
CA HIS A 116 -1.02 4.61 -20.57
C HIS A 116 -2.17 5.32 -21.29
N LYS A 117 -2.23 6.66 -21.31
CA LYS A 117 -3.39 7.45 -21.79
C LYS A 117 -3.54 7.55 -23.31
N THR A 118 -3.08 6.58 -24.09
CA THR A 118 -3.14 6.67 -25.57
C THR A 118 -3.79 5.46 -26.22
N ARG A 119 -5.01 5.12 -25.81
CA ARG A 119 -6.00 4.40 -26.65
C ARG A 119 -7.41 4.89 -26.34
N VAL A 120 -7.77 6.07 -26.84
CA VAL A 120 -9.17 6.42 -27.08
C VAL A 120 -9.42 6.23 -28.58
N THR A 121 -10.03 5.11 -28.92
CA THR A 121 -11.00 5.02 -30.02
C THR A 121 -12.14 4.17 -29.48
N GLY A 122 -13.32 4.78 -29.44
CA GLY A 122 -14.44 4.33 -28.62
C GLY A 122 -15.11 3.05 -29.08
N GLU A 123 -15.84 2.43 -28.15
CA GLU A 123 -17.21 1.91 -28.28
C GLU A 123 -17.61 1.34 -26.90
N GLY A 124 -18.91 1.43 -26.59
CA GLY A 124 -19.41 1.36 -25.22
C GLY A 124 -19.72 -0.04 -24.67
N ASN A 125 -20.11 0.02 -23.40
CA ASN A 125 -20.90 -0.92 -22.60
C ASN A 125 -20.29 -2.19 -21.98
N GLN A 126 -20.81 -2.39 -20.76
CA GLN A 126 -20.99 -3.58 -19.93
C GLN A 126 -19.94 -3.89 -18.86
N GLU A 127 -20.34 -3.52 -17.64
CA GLU A 127 -19.98 -4.12 -16.36
C GLU A 127 -19.82 -5.64 -16.48
N SER A 128 -18.62 -6.14 -16.22
CA SER A 128 -18.37 -7.53 -15.91
C SER A 128 -18.04 -7.65 -14.43
N ALA A 129 -19.07 -8.02 -13.66
CA ALA A 129 -18.93 -8.48 -12.29
C ALA A 129 -17.93 -9.64 -12.22
N LEU A 130 -16.96 -9.56 -11.31
CA LEU A 130 -16.08 -10.68 -10.98
C LEU A 130 -16.60 -11.40 -9.72
N PRO A 131 -16.54 -12.75 -9.66
CA PRO A 131 -17.15 -13.54 -8.61
C PRO A 131 -16.28 -13.50 -7.36
N TYR A 132 -16.85 -13.05 -6.26
CA TYR A 132 -16.32 -13.28 -4.92
C TYR A 132 -16.44 -14.78 -4.60
N THR A 133 -15.32 -15.48 -4.45
CA THR A 133 -15.32 -16.80 -3.84
C THR A 133 -15.40 -16.64 -2.33
N GLU A 134 -16.56 -17.00 -1.78
CA GLU A 134 -16.85 -17.10 -0.36
C GLU A 134 -15.86 -18.06 0.32
N GLY A 135 -15.10 -17.55 1.27
CA GLY A 135 -14.54 -18.36 2.35
C GLY A 135 -15.62 -18.51 3.41
N GLU A 136 -15.99 -19.76 3.69
CA GLU A 136 -17.09 -20.17 4.55
C GLU A 136 -17.04 -19.52 5.95
N GLY A 137 -18.15 -18.87 6.33
CA GLY A 137 -18.60 -18.92 7.72
C GLY A 137 -18.85 -17.62 8.51
N GLU A 138 -19.23 -16.48 7.92
CA GLU A 138 -19.90 -15.40 8.67
C GLU A 138 -20.99 -14.75 7.80
N GLN A 139 -22.21 -14.60 8.34
CA GLN A 139 -23.37 -14.04 7.64
C GLN A 139 -22.99 -12.69 7.00
N ALA A 140 -23.18 -12.55 5.69
CA ALA A 140 -22.90 -11.32 4.97
C ALA A 140 -23.76 -10.18 5.54
N LEU A 141 -23.13 -9.33 6.36
CA LEU A 141 -23.72 -8.11 6.89
C LEU A 141 -24.07 -7.17 5.73
N VAL A 142 -25.36 -7.16 5.35
CA VAL A 142 -25.88 -6.28 4.30
C VAL A 142 -25.97 -4.86 4.88
N LEU A 143 -25.04 -3.99 4.46
CA LEU A 143 -25.15 -2.55 4.72
C LEU A 143 -26.38 -2.01 3.99
N SER A 144 -27.08 -1.02 4.58
CA SER A 144 -28.23 -0.41 3.91
C SER A 144 -27.80 0.32 2.63
N ASP A 145 -28.59 0.18 1.56
CA ASP A 145 -28.31 0.78 0.25
C ASP A 145 -28.10 2.31 0.33
N GLY A 146 -28.84 2.99 1.22
CA GLY A 146 -28.69 4.42 1.46
C GLY A 146 -27.32 4.80 2.04
N LEU A 147 -26.69 3.93 2.82
CA LEU A 147 -25.39 4.17 3.44
C LEU A 147 -24.25 3.91 2.45
N VAL A 148 -24.42 2.91 1.59
CA VAL A 148 -23.51 2.66 0.45
C VAL A 148 -23.52 3.84 -0.52
N GLN A 149 -24.70 4.35 -0.87
CA GLN A 149 -24.85 5.52 -1.74
C GLN A 149 -24.23 6.79 -1.13
N ALA A 150 -24.40 7.03 0.17
CA ALA A 150 -23.81 8.18 0.85
C ALA A 150 -22.27 8.16 0.85
N LEU A 151 -21.66 6.98 0.92
CA LEU A 151 -20.21 6.81 0.80
C LEU A 151 -19.72 7.05 -0.64
N GLN A 152 -20.50 6.64 -1.65
CA GLN A 152 -20.15 6.73 -3.07
C GLN A 152 -20.34 8.15 -3.65
N LEU A 153 -21.43 8.83 -3.30
CA LEU A 153 -21.82 10.08 -3.96
C LEU A 153 -20.99 11.29 -3.52
N ARG A 154 -20.15 11.17 -2.48
CA ARG A 154 -19.31 12.25 -1.88
C ARG A 154 -20.08 13.55 -1.53
N THR A 155 -21.40 13.57 -1.60
CA THR A 155 -22.25 14.75 -1.35
C THR A 155 -22.49 15.01 0.13
N SER A 156 -22.35 13.99 0.98
CA SER A 156 -22.64 14.06 2.42
C SER A 156 -21.36 14.24 3.23
N ASN A 157 -21.40 15.13 4.23
CA ASN A 157 -20.28 15.33 5.13
C ASN A 157 -20.10 14.11 6.07
N ALA A 158 -18.95 14.01 6.76
CA ALA A 158 -18.66 12.85 7.60
C ALA A 158 -19.65 12.69 8.77
N ASP A 159 -20.15 13.79 9.35
CA ASP A 159 -21.13 13.75 10.44
C ASP A 159 -22.51 13.25 9.97
N ASP A 160 -22.93 13.60 8.75
CA ASP A 160 -24.17 13.14 8.13
C ASP A 160 -24.13 11.62 7.88
N VAL A 161 -23.00 11.11 7.39
CA VAL A 161 -22.80 9.66 7.15
C VAL A 161 -22.83 8.90 8.47
N VAL A 162 -22.20 9.44 9.52
CA VAL A 162 -22.22 8.84 10.85
C VAL A 162 -23.62 8.91 11.47
N ALA A 163 -24.35 10.00 11.31
CA ALA A 163 -25.75 10.12 11.76
C ALA A 163 -26.67 9.15 11.01
N LEU A 164 -26.47 8.98 9.71
CA LEU A 164 -27.18 8.00 8.90
C LEU A 164 -26.87 6.58 9.38
N PHE A 165 -25.61 6.28 9.71
CA PHE A 165 -25.21 5.02 10.31
C PHE A 165 -25.93 4.73 11.63
N HIS A 166 -25.94 5.71 12.55
CA HIS A 166 -26.69 5.60 13.80
C HIS A 166 -28.17 5.30 13.59
N LYS A 167 -28.80 6.02 12.65
CA LYS A 167 -30.21 5.83 12.29
C LYS A 167 -30.47 4.48 11.63
N SER A 168 -29.51 3.97 10.85
CA SER A 168 -29.63 2.71 10.11
C SER A 168 -29.58 1.49 11.04
N LEU A 169 -28.81 1.58 12.12
CA LEU A 169 -28.63 0.48 13.07
C LEU A 169 -29.49 0.62 14.33
N SER A 170 -30.28 1.69 14.47
CA SER A 170 -31.01 2.02 15.69
C SER A 170 -30.13 1.99 16.95
N LEU A 171 -28.83 2.33 16.81
CA LEU A 171 -27.87 2.31 17.91
C LEU A 171 -28.00 3.59 18.74
N ASP A 172 -28.37 3.45 20.01
CA ASP A 172 -28.21 4.52 20.99
C ASP A 172 -26.71 4.81 21.21
N LEU A 173 -26.35 6.07 21.47
CA LEU A 173 -24.96 6.51 21.69
C LEU A 173 -24.22 5.70 22.79
N ALA A 174 -24.97 5.13 23.75
CA ALA A 174 -24.43 4.28 24.81
C ALA A 174 -23.85 2.94 24.31
N TYR A 175 -24.30 2.42 23.18
CA TYR A 175 -23.78 1.17 22.59
C TYR A 175 -22.41 1.36 21.92
N LEU A 176 -22.04 2.60 21.59
CA LEU A 176 -20.71 2.86 21.03
C LEU A 176 -19.61 2.78 22.08
N GLU A 177 -19.87 3.01 23.37
CA GLU A 177 -18.85 2.88 24.41
C GLU A 177 -18.49 1.42 24.68
N GLN A 178 -19.45 0.50 24.50
CA GLN A 178 -19.27 -0.94 24.63
C GLN A 178 -19.99 -1.70 23.50
N PRO A 179 -19.45 -1.69 22.28
CA PRO A 179 -20.10 -2.33 21.15
C PRO A 179 -20.04 -3.85 21.28
N ASP A 180 -21.18 -4.50 21.06
CA ASP A 180 -21.26 -5.96 20.96
C ASP A 180 -20.54 -6.45 19.68
N PRO A 181 -20.20 -7.75 19.58
CA PRO A 181 -19.44 -8.29 18.44
C PRO A 181 -20.05 -7.96 17.07
N GLU A 182 -21.38 -7.92 16.96
CA GLU A 182 -22.07 -7.63 15.70
C GLU A 182 -21.94 -6.14 15.33
N THR A 183 -22.13 -5.26 16.31
CA THR A 183 -21.88 -3.82 16.15
C THR A 183 -20.42 -3.55 15.75
N LYS A 184 -19.44 -4.25 16.33
CA LYS A 184 -18.03 -4.14 15.93
C LYS A 184 -17.80 -4.54 14.47
N ARG A 185 -18.42 -5.64 14.02
CA ARG A 185 -18.34 -6.08 12.63
C ARG A 185 -18.95 -5.06 11.66
N GLN A 186 -20.09 -4.47 12.02
CA GLN A 186 -20.76 -3.45 11.20
C GLN A 186 -19.90 -2.18 11.07
N ILE A 187 -19.32 -1.70 12.19
CA ILE A 187 -18.38 -0.57 12.18
C ILE A 187 -17.18 -0.87 11.28
N ARG A 188 -16.57 -2.06 11.40
CA ARG A 188 -15.43 -2.48 10.56
C ARG A 188 -15.80 -2.56 9.09
N CYS A 189 -16.97 -3.11 8.74
CA CYS A 189 -17.46 -3.17 7.36
C CYS A 189 -17.60 -1.78 6.73
N ILE A 190 -18.09 -0.80 7.49
CA ILE A 190 -18.23 0.57 7.01
C ILE A 190 -16.87 1.24 6.89
N CYS A 191 -15.96 1.04 7.85
CA CYS A 191 -14.60 1.57 7.73
C CYS A 191 -13.89 0.99 6.50
N LEU A 192 -14.07 -0.30 6.21
CA LEU A 192 -13.57 -0.93 4.99
C LEU A 192 -14.17 -0.31 3.73
N LYS A 193 -15.50 -0.12 3.69
CA LYS A 193 -16.18 0.48 2.56
C LYS A 193 -15.75 1.94 2.36
N ALA A 194 -15.66 2.71 3.43
CA ALA A 194 -15.20 4.09 3.41
C ALA A 194 -13.76 4.22 2.88
N LYS A 195 -12.85 3.32 3.28
CA LYS A 195 -11.49 3.24 2.71
C LYS A 195 -11.52 2.93 1.22
N SER A 196 -12.35 1.98 0.78
CA SER A 196 -12.50 1.64 -0.64
C SER A 196 -13.04 2.78 -1.50
N THR A 197 -13.83 3.69 -0.90
CA THR A 197 -14.35 4.90 -1.56
C THR A 197 -13.47 6.15 -1.34
N ASP A 198 -12.31 5.99 -0.67
CA ASP A 198 -11.38 7.08 -0.34
C ASP A 198 -12.05 8.19 0.51
N ARG A 199 -12.92 7.78 1.43
CA ARG A 199 -13.61 8.60 2.44
C ARG A 199 -12.98 8.43 3.81
N LEU A 200 -11.69 8.78 3.92
CA LEU A 200 -10.92 8.67 5.16
C LEU A 200 -11.43 9.63 6.26
N ASP A 201 -12.14 10.69 5.87
CA ASP A 201 -12.85 11.60 6.78
C ASP A 201 -13.87 10.87 7.65
N VAL A 202 -14.64 9.95 7.07
CA VAL A 202 -15.62 9.12 7.79
C VAL A 202 -14.93 8.15 8.75
N VAL A 203 -13.82 7.53 8.31
CA VAL A 203 -13.04 6.61 9.16
C VAL A 203 -12.46 7.33 10.37
N LYS A 204 -11.87 8.51 10.14
CA LYS A 204 -11.33 9.35 11.23
C LYS A 204 -12.44 9.72 12.21
N ARG A 205 -13.59 10.15 11.70
CA ARG A 205 -14.72 10.57 12.52
C ARG A 205 -15.33 9.42 13.33
N LEU A 206 -15.41 8.23 12.77
CA LEU A 206 -15.84 7.03 13.49
C LEU A 206 -14.84 6.67 14.59
N ARG A 207 -13.54 6.71 14.31
CA ARG A 207 -12.49 6.41 15.29
C ARG A 207 -12.47 7.39 16.48
N GLU A 208 -12.93 8.62 16.32
CA GLU A 208 -13.14 9.57 17.42
C GLU A 208 -14.31 9.21 18.34
N LYS A 209 -15.30 8.46 17.83
CA LYS A 209 -16.56 8.16 18.54
C LYS A 209 -16.66 6.75 19.09
N VAL A 210 -15.84 5.82 18.60
CA VAL A 210 -15.87 4.40 19.00
C VAL A 210 -14.59 4.01 19.71
N PRO A 211 -14.61 3.04 20.64
CA PRO A 211 -13.42 2.60 21.35
C PRO A 211 -12.42 1.99 20.39
N ALA A 212 -11.15 1.98 20.81
CA ALA A 212 -10.09 1.35 20.04
C ALA A 212 -10.41 -0.14 19.80
N GLY A 213 -9.93 -0.69 18.69
CA GLY A 213 -10.13 -2.11 18.36
C GLY A 213 -11.47 -2.39 17.66
N THR A 214 -12.13 -1.34 17.16
CA THR A 214 -13.45 -1.44 16.52
C THR A 214 -13.46 -1.05 15.04
N THR A 215 -12.54 -0.17 14.63
CA THR A 215 -12.52 0.41 13.26
C THR A 215 -11.71 -0.39 12.24
N GLY A 216 -10.99 -1.42 12.69
CA GLY A 216 -10.01 -2.14 11.87
C GLY A 216 -8.69 -1.38 11.72
N PRO A 217 -7.68 -2.03 11.11
CA PRO A 217 -6.37 -1.45 10.87
C PRO A 217 -6.46 -0.29 9.86
N LEU A 218 -5.66 0.77 10.01
CA LEU A 218 -5.36 1.77 8.98
C LEU A 218 -4.87 1.14 7.68
N LEU A 219 -4.02 0.12 7.75
CA LEU A 219 -3.62 -0.67 6.59
C LEU A 219 -4.78 -1.53 6.05
N PRO A 220 -4.75 -1.93 4.77
CA PRO A 220 -5.74 -2.86 4.22
C PRO A 220 -5.73 -4.20 4.97
N ASP A 221 -6.90 -4.71 5.35
CA ASP A 221 -7.02 -5.99 6.08
C ASP A 221 -6.36 -7.16 5.34
N ILE A 222 -6.42 -7.16 4.00
CA ILE A 222 -5.80 -8.18 3.13
C ILE A 222 -4.28 -8.01 2.95
N CYS A 223 -3.69 -6.95 3.49
CA CYS A 223 -2.25 -6.71 3.41
C CYS A 223 -1.52 -7.86 4.10
N ASP A 224 -0.47 -8.40 3.47
CA ASP A 224 0.37 -9.39 4.13
C ASP A 224 1.11 -8.77 5.32
N VAL A 225 1.25 -9.50 6.43
CA VAL A 225 2.00 -9.04 7.62
C VAL A 225 3.47 -8.71 7.28
N ALA A 226 4.03 -9.32 6.24
CA ALA A 226 5.33 -9.00 5.65
C ALA A 226 5.43 -7.58 5.11
N ASN A 227 4.31 -7.09 4.57
CA ASN A 227 4.22 -5.85 3.80
C ASN A 227 3.77 -4.68 4.68
N ILE A 228 3.65 -4.89 6.00
CA ILE A 228 3.46 -3.79 6.95
C ILE A 228 4.64 -2.83 6.78
N PRO A 229 4.42 -1.53 6.52
CA PRO A 229 5.52 -0.61 6.30
C PRO A 229 6.40 -0.52 7.55
N ASN A 230 7.71 -0.38 7.33
CA ASN A 230 8.72 -0.52 8.38
C ASN A 230 8.47 0.37 9.60
N ILE A 231 7.97 1.61 9.42
CA ILE A 231 7.70 2.52 10.54
C ILE A 231 6.56 1.98 11.41
N GLN A 232 5.44 1.56 10.81
CA GLN A 232 4.31 0.96 11.52
C GLN A 232 4.72 -0.33 12.22
N ARG A 233 5.44 -1.20 11.51
CA ARG A 233 5.94 -2.47 12.06
C ARG A 233 6.91 -2.25 13.22
N PHE A 234 7.86 -1.33 13.05
CA PHE A 234 8.83 -0.98 14.09
C PHE A 234 8.14 -0.39 15.32
N ASN A 235 7.25 0.58 15.15
CA ASN A 235 6.53 1.20 16.26
C ASN A 235 5.69 0.17 17.04
N LEU A 236 4.97 -0.71 16.33
CA LEU A 236 4.20 -1.77 16.94
C LEU A 236 5.09 -2.73 17.74
N THR A 237 6.15 -3.24 17.11
CA THR A 237 6.99 -4.29 17.68
C THR A 237 7.84 -3.79 18.85
N ILE A 238 8.33 -2.55 18.80
CA ILE A 238 9.02 -1.92 19.93
C ILE A 238 8.05 -1.65 21.08
N ALA A 239 6.86 -1.13 20.82
CA ALA A 239 5.87 -0.87 21.86
C ALA A 239 5.49 -2.13 22.63
N LEU A 240 5.28 -3.24 21.92
CA LEU A 240 4.95 -4.53 22.53
C LEU A 240 6.15 -5.23 23.19
N SER A 241 7.38 -4.94 22.72
CA SER A 241 8.62 -5.49 23.30
C SER A 241 9.11 -4.70 24.52
N GLY A 242 8.47 -3.57 24.87
CA GLY A 242 8.81 -2.78 26.05
C GLY A 242 8.47 -3.46 27.37
N GLY A 243 7.58 -4.45 27.35
CA GLY A 243 7.21 -5.30 28.49
C GLY A 243 7.01 -6.76 28.08
N ASP A 244 6.09 -7.46 28.74
CA ASP A 244 5.77 -8.86 28.44
C ASP A 244 4.59 -9.02 27.45
N GLU A 245 4.06 -7.91 26.91
CA GLU A 245 2.91 -7.89 26.01
C GLU A 245 3.15 -8.70 24.72
N TRP A 246 4.37 -8.66 24.18
CA TRP A 246 4.74 -9.47 23.02
C TRP A 246 4.67 -10.98 23.30
N LYS A 247 4.83 -11.43 24.55
CA LYS A 247 4.74 -12.85 24.94
C LYS A 247 3.30 -13.35 24.80
N LEU A 248 2.33 -12.55 25.26
CA LEU A 248 0.90 -12.84 25.09
C LEU A 248 0.52 -12.93 23.61
N LEU A 249 1.05 -12.01 22.79
CA LEU A 249 0.86 -12.07 21.34
C LEU A 249 1.53 -13.32 20.74
N ALA A 250 2.75 -13.67 21.17
CA ALA A 250 3.48 -14.83 20.69
C ALA A 250 2.76 -16.15 20.99
N GLU A 251 2.24 -16.33 22.20
CA GLU A 251 1.41 -17.49 22.57
C GLU A 251 0.17 -17.58 21.67
N ARG A 252 -0.49 -16.44 21.41
CA ARG A 252 -1.66 -16.35 20.53
C ARG A 252 -1.32 -16.62 19.06
N LEU A 253 -0.08 -16.38 18.67
CA LEU A 253 0.49 -16.70 17.38
C LEU A 253 0.92 -18.17 17.27
N GLY A 254 0.81 -18.96 18.34
CA GLY A 254 1.09 -20.40 18.33
C GLY A 254 2.51 -20.76 18.74
N LEU A 255 3.29 -19.82 19.26
CA LEU A 255 4.63 -20.13 19.78
C LEU A 255 4.53 -20.82 21.13
N SER A 256 5.40 -21.81 21.33
CA SER A 256 5.56 -22.50 22.61
C SER A 256 6.30 -21.63 23.64
N PRO A 257 6.10 -21.89 24.95
CA PRO A 257 6.85 -21.20 26.00
C PRO A 257 8.37 -21.31 25.84
N THR A 258 8.85 -22.40 25.25
CA THR A 258 10.29 -22.61 25.00
C THR A 258 10.81 -21.71 23.90
N GLU A 259 10.07 -21.54 22.81
CA GLU A 259 10.41 -20.61 21.72
C GLU A 259 10.37 -19.16 22.21
N ILE A 260 9.34 -18.79 22.99
CA ILE A 260 9.22 -17.46 23.58
C ILE A 260 10.44 -17.17 24.48
N ARG A 261 10.79 -18.08 25.40
CA ARG A 261 11.96 -17.92 26.27
C ARG A 261 13.27 -17.83 25.48
N PHE A 262 13.37 -18.52 24.34
CA PHE A 262 14.55 -18.44 23.48
C PHE A 262 14.71 -17.04 22.86
N LEU A 263 13.61 -16.44 22.37
CA LEU A 263 13.62 -15.11 21.77
C LEU A 263 13.85 -14.00 22.80
N ASP A 264 13.23 -14.12 23.98
CA ASP A 264 13.30 -13.18 25.10
C ASP A 264 14.75 -12.84 25.51
N ASN A 265 15.62 -13.86 25.53
CA ASN A 265 17.00 -13.70 26.00
C ASN A 265 18.00 -13.35 24.90
N ARG A 266 17.58 -13.26 23.63
CA ARG A 266 18.51 -13.23 22.49
C ARG A 266 18.28 -12.08 21.52
N LEU A 267 17.12 -11.42 21.57
CA LEU A 267 16.75 -10.43 20.59
C LEU A 267 16.35 -9.12 21.26
N ILE A 268 16.81 -8.02 20.68
CA ILE A 268 16.48 -6.66 21.13
C ILE A 268 15.00 -6.35 20.85
N ASN A 269 14.46 -6.91 19.76
CA ASN A 269 13.05 -6.80 19.39
C ASN A 269 12.46 -8.20 19.17
N PRO A 270 12.07 -8.90 20.25
CA PRO A 270 11.52 -10.24 20.15
C PRO A 270 10.18 -10.25 19.40
N CYS A 271 9.34 -9.21 19.53
CA CYS A 271 8.06 -9.14 18.83
C CYS A 271 8.21 -9.14 17.30
N ASP A 272 9.22 -8.45 16.75
CA ASP A 272 9.47 -8.44 15.31
C ASP A 272 9.83 -9.83 14.78
N ALA A 273 10.68 -10.55 15.53
CA ALA A 273 11.04 -11.93 15.20
C ALA A 273 9.86 -12.90 15.33
N VAL A 274 8.99 -12.71 16.33
CA VAL A 274 7.75 -13.47 16.47
C VAL A 274 6.85 -13.28 15.24
N LEU A 275 6.67 -12.04 14.76
CA LEU A 275 5.86 -11.77 13.57
C LEU A 275 6.46 -12.40 12.30
N ALA A 276 7.78 -12.33 12.14
CA ALA A 276 8.46 -12.97 11.01
C ALA A 276 8.30 -14.50 11.06
N TYR A 277 8.54 -15.10 12.23
CA TYR A 277 8.39 -16.54 12.45
C TYR A 277 6.95 -17.01 12.24
N ALA A 278 5.97 -16.30 12.81
CA ALA A 278 4.56 -16.64 12.68
C ALA A 278 4.09 -16.59 11.22
N ARG A 279 4.58 -15.61 10.43
CA ARG A 279 4.31 -15.57 8.98
C ARG A 279 4.97 -16.74 8.26
N ASP A 280 6.24 -17.04 8.54
CA ASP A 280 6.97 -18.14 7.89
C ASP A 280 6.39 -19.52 8.21
N LYS A 281 5.77 -19.67 9.39
CA LYS A 281 5.01 -20.85 9.81
C LYS A 281 3.54 -20.82 9.42
N ASP A 282 3.11 -19.80 8.68
CA ASP A 282 1.75 -19.65 8.19
C ASP A 282 0.68 -19.51 9.30
N PHE A 283 1.11 -19.11 10.51
CA PHE A 283 0.23 -18.88 11.66
C PHE A 283 -0.53 -17.56 11.58
N ILE A 284 -0.04 -16.62 10.77
CA ILE A 284 -0.71 -15.39 10.35
C ILE A 284 -0.31 -15.06 8.91
N ARG A 285 -1.28 -14.59 8.11
CA ARG A 285 -1.03 -14.13 6.74
C ARG A 285 -1.31 -12.65 6.59
N SER A 286 -2.41 -12.19 7.16
CA SER A 286 -2.95 -10.86 6.87
C SER A 286 -2.88 -9.90 8.06
N VAL A 287 -2.82 -8.60 7.76
CA VAL A 287 -2.90 -7.52 8.75
C VAL A 287 -4.25 -7.57 9.49
N GLY A 288 -5.32 -7.98 8.81
CA GLY A 288 -6.62 -8.23 9.43
C GLY A 288 -6.59 -9.32 10.51
N GLU A 289 -5.89 -10.44 10.26
CA GLU A 289 -5.70 -11.49 11.26
C GLU A 289 -4.83 -11.03 12.43
N LEU A 290 -3.76 -10.27 12.14
CA LEU A 290 -2.90 -9.70 13.18
C LEU A 290 -3.69 -8.73 14.06
N TYR A 291 -4.53 -7.89 13.46
CA TYR A 291 -5.45 -6.99 14.15
C TYR A 291 -6.35 -7.76 15.12
N ASP A 292 -6.99 -8.83 14.65
CA ASP A 292 -7.90 -9.63 15.48
C ASP A 292 -7.17 -10.30 16.65
N LYS A 293 -5.94 -10.76 16.42
CA LYS A 293 -5.11 -11.33 17.50
C LYS A 293 -4.72 -10.27 18.52
N LEU A 294 -4.33 -9.06 18.09
CA LEU A 294 -4.02 -7.94 18.99
C LEU A 294 -5.24 -7.52 19.82
N VAL A 295 -6.42 -7.39 19.20
CA VAL A 295 -7.66 -7.07 19.92
C VAL A 295 -7.99 -8.16 20.94
N LYS A 296 -7.83 -9.44 20.58
CA LYS A 296 -8.03 -10.57 21.50
C LYS A 296 -7.01 -10.62 22.65
N CYS A 297 -5.84 -10.03 22.48
CA CYS A 297 -4.83 -9.87 23.53
C CYS A 297 -5.03 -8.60 24.36
N ASN A 298 -6.15 -7.89 24.21
CA ASN A 298 -6.43 -6.60 24.86
C ASN A 298 -5.44 -5.48 24.47
N PHE A 299 -4.96 -5.49 23.22
CA PHE A 299 -4.10 -4.44 22.65
C PHE A 299 -4.80 -3.63 21.54
N PRO A 300 -6.02 -3.11 21.76
CA PRO A 300 -6.83 -2.49 20.71
C PRO A 300 -6.23 -1.18 20.16
N VAL A 301 -5.50 -0.43 20.99
CA VAL A 301 -4.82 0.82 20.57
C VAL A 301 -3.73 0.53 19.54
N TRP A 302 -2.92 -0.49 19.80
CA TRP A 302 -1.86 -0.92 18.88
C TRP A 302 -2.43 -1.55 17.62
N ALA A 303 -3.53 -2.29 17.73
CA ALA A 303 -4.25 -2.85 16.60
C ALA A 303 -4.74 -1.77 15.63
N ASP A 304 -5.31 -0.67 16.13
CA ASP A 304 -5.79 0.43 15.29
C ASP A 304 -4.67 1.24 14.61
N LEU A 305 -3.41 1.08 15.04
CA LEU A 305 -2.25 1.78 14.46
C LEU A 305 -1.57 1.00 13.32
N LEU A 306 -1.85 -0.30 13.20
CA LEU A 306 -1.60 -1.06 11.96
C LEU A 306 -2.38 -0.39 10.86
#